data_AF-A0A3B0UUG9-F1
#
_entry.id   AF-A0A3B0UUG9-F1
#
_cell.length_a   1.000
_cell.length_b   1.000
_cell.length_c   1.000
_cell.angle_alpha   90.00
_cell.angle_beta   90.00
_cell.angle_gamma   90.00
#
_symmetry.space_group_name_H-M   'P 1'
#
loop_
_entity.id
_entity.type
_entity.pdbx_description
1 polymer ?
#
loop_
_entity_poly.entity_id
_entity_poly.type
_entity_poly.pdbx_seq_one_letter_code
_entity_poly.pdbx_strand_id
1 'polypeptide(L)' 'MMKNTPNLYDTVVHILGQHSHWLDKRHFYTLTWMIVGLIESKAISLPEWATFV' A
#
# COMPACT_ATOMS: atom_id res chain seq x y z
N MET A 1 21.86 -1.92 9.31
CA MET A 1 20.91 -2.37 10.35
C MET A 1 19.56 -1.75 10.01
N MET A 2 18.65 -2.51 9.38
CA MET A 2 17.21 -2.18 9.30
C MET A 2 16.47 -3.44 8.83
N LYS A 3 16.38 -4.44 9.72
CA LYS A 3 15.74 -5.75 9.46
C LYS A 3 14.29 -5.81 9.96
N ASN A 4 13.73 -4.70 10.47
CA ASN A 4 12.49 -4.73 11.27
C ASN A 4 11.44 -3.67 10.90
N THR A 5 11.64 -2.91 9.81
CA THR A 5 10.55 -2.09 9.26
C THR A 5 9.90 -2.93 8.16
N PRO A 6 8.62 -3.33 8.27
CA PRO A 6 7.96 -3.97 7.14
C PRO A 6 8.09 -3.03 5.94
N ASN A 7 8.57 -3.57 4.82
CA ASN A 7 8.66 -2.78 3.60
C ASN A 7 7.25 -2.26 3.29
N LEU A 8 7.11 -0.95 3.00
CA LEU A 8 5.81 -0.33 2.70
C LEU A 8 5.01 -1.14 1.68
N TYR A 9 5.69 -1.72 0.70
CA TYR A 9 5.13 -2.65 -0.26
C TYR A 9 4.50 -3.88 0.41
N ASP A 10 5.22 -4.54 1.31
CA ASP A 10 4.75 -5.74 2.03
C ASP A 10 3.52 -5.43 2.90
N THR A 11 3.49 -4.26 3.55
CA THR A 11 2.33 -3.78 4.29
C THR A 11 1.12 -3.55 3.39
N VAL A 12 1.30 -2.90 2.23
CA VAL A 12 0.21 -2.65 1.28
C VAL A 12 -0.29 -3.96 0.67
N VAL A 13 0.60 -4.90 0.31
CA VAL A 13 0.24 -6.25 -0.14
C VAL A 13 -0.59 -6.97 0.90
N HIS A 14 -0.18 -6.93 2.17
CA HIS A 14 -0.90 -7.59 3.24
C HIS A 14 -2.32 -7.02 3.37
N ILE A 15 -2.47 -5.70 3.47
CA ILE A 15 -3.77 -5.02 3.64
C ILE A 15 -4.69 -5.27 2.45
N LEU A 16 -4.22 -5.03 1.22
CA LEU A 16 -5.03 -5.26 0.02
C LEU A 16 -5.39 -6.74 -0.13
N GLY A 17 -4.48 -7.64 0.25
CA GLY A 17 -4.68 -9.10 0.17
C GLY A 17 -5.76 -9.62 1.12
N GLN A 18 -6.10 -8.88 2.18
CA GLN A 18 -7.22 -9.23 3.07
C GLN A 18 -8.59 -9.05 2.40
N HIS A 19 -8.68 -8.20 1.37
CA HIS A 19 -9.91 -8.03 0.59
C HIS A 19 -10.01 -9.11 -0.50
N SER A 20 -10.86 -10.12 -0.26
CA SER A 20 -11.06 -11.25 -1.18
C SER A 20 -11.99 -10.91 -2.35
N HIS A 21 -11.44 -10.32 -3.43
CA HIS A 21 -11.91 -10.55 -4.81
C HIS A 21 -10.92 -10.06 -5.89
N TRP A 22 -9.61 -10.30 -5.72
CA TRP A 22 -8.66 -9.99 -6.79
C TRP A 22 -8.76 -11.04 -7.90
N LEU A 23 -9.62 -10.79 -8.88
CA LEU A 23 -9.77 -11.64 -10.07
C LEU A 23 -8.46 -11.82 -10.84
N ASP A 24 -7.56 -10.84 -10.76
CA ASP A 24 -6.25 -10.89 -11.39
C ASP A 24 -5.13 -10.41 -10.45
N LYS A 25 -4.15 -11.30 -10.24
CA LYS A 25 -2.99 -11.03 -9.36
C LYS A 25 -2.07 -9.96 -9.92
N ARG A 26 -2.05 -9.72 -11.24
CA ARG A 26 -1.20 -8.68 -11.84
C ARG A 26 -1.77 -7.31 -11.52
N HIS A 27 -3.09 -7.14 -11.64
CA HIS A 27 -3.78 -5.91 -11.23
C HIS A 27 -3.55 -5.61 -9.75
N PHE A 28 -3.56 -6.63 -8.90
CA PHE A 28 -3.23 -6.50 -7.48
C PHE A 28 -1.82 -5.94 -7.23
N TYR A 29 -0.79 -6.53 -7.86
CA TYR A 29 0.58 -6.05 -7.69
C TYR A 29 0.81 -4.67 -8.33
N THR A 30 0.20 -4.39 -9.48
CA THR A 30 0.25 -3.07 -10.11
C THR A 30 -0.38 -2.00 -9.21
N LEU A 31 -1.55 -2.28 -8.62
CA LEU A 31 -2.19 -1.36 -7.68
C LEU A 31 -1.34 -1.13 -6.43
N THR A 32 -0.74 -2.19 -5.89
CA THR A 32 0.21 -2.09 -4.77
C THR A 32 1.36 -1.14 -5.11
N TRP A 33 1.97 -1.30 -6.29
CA TRP A 33 3.04 -0.41 -6.75
C TRP A 33 2.59 1.05 -6.92
N MET A 34 1.38 1.28 -7.44
CA MET A 34 0.83 2.64 -7.57
C MET A 34 0.66 3.30 -6.21
N ILE A 35 0.10 2.59 -5.23
CA ILE A 35 -0.11 3.12 -3.86
C ILE A 35 1.23 3.41 -3.18
N VAL A 36 2.21 2.50 -3.29
CA VAL A 36 3.56 2.72 -2.77
C VAL A 36 4.19 3.95 -3.40
N GLY A 37 4.16 4.08 -4.73
CA GLY A 37 4.71 5.23 -5.43
C GLY A 37 4.02 6.55 -5.05
N LEU A 38 2.72 6.51 -4.80
CA LEU A 38 1.91 7.67 -4.41
C LEU A 38 2.25 8.16 -2.99
N ILE A 39 2.44 7.24 -2.05
CA ILE A 39 2.87 7.53 -0.68
C ILE A 39 4.31 8.06 -0.67
N GLU A 40 5.22 7.39 -1.38
CA GLU A 40 6.63 7.79 -1.48
C GLU A 40 6.80 9.15 -2.18
N SER A 41 5.93 9.45 -3.16
CA SER A 41 5.90 10.74 -3.85
C SER A 41 5.42 11.90 -2.95
N LYS A 42 4.96 11.63 -1.71
CA LYS A 42 4.35 12.60 -0.78
C LYS A 42 3.16 13.36 -1.38
N ALA A 43 2.60 12.87 -2.49
CA ALA A 43 1.42 13.45 -3.12
C ALA A 43 0.16 13.22 -2.28
N ILE A 44 0.20 12.20 -1.41
CA ILE A 44 -0.82 11.95 -0.40
C ILE A 44 -0.12 11.81 0.96
N SER A 45 -0.40 12.74 1.85
CA SER A 45 -0.02 12.62 3.25
C SER A 45 -1.10 11.80 3.96
N LEU A 46 -0.77 10.54 4.31
CA LEU A 46 -1.60 9.70 5.19
C LEU A 46 -2.15 10.42 6.45
N PRO A 47 -1.40 11.30 7.14
CA PRO A 47 -1.96 12.03 8.29
C PRO A 47 -3.08 13.02 7.93
N GLU A 48 -3.16 13.51 6.68
CA GLU A 48 -4.25 14.40 6.26
C GLU A 48 -5.57 13.65 6.02
N TRP A 49 -5.50 12.33 5.83
CA TRP A 49 -6.67 11.48 5.68
C TRP A 49 -7.20 10.93 7.02
N ALA A 50 -6.43 11.06 8.10
CA ALA A 50 -6.82 10.63 9.43
C ALA A 50 -8.08 11.35 9.95
N THR A 51 -8.41 12.53 9.41
CA THR A 51 -9.60 13.30 9.79
C THR A 51 -10.89 12.78 9.13
N PHE A 52 -10.78 11.88 8.14
CA PHE A 52 -11.91 11.36 7.37
C PHE A 52 -12.27 9.89 7.68
N VAL A 53 -11.61 9.30 8.68
CA VAL A 53 -11.92 7.97 9.27
C VAL A 53 -12.53 8.18 10.65
#